data_AF-A0A2V6IGV1-F1
#
_entry.id   AF-A0A2V6IGV1-F1
#
_cell.length_a   1.000
_cell.length_b   1.000
_cell.length_c   1.000
_cell.angle_alpha   90.00
_cell.angle_beta   90.00
_cell.angle_gamma   90.00
#
_symmetry.space_group_name_H-M   'P 1'
#
loop_
_entity.id
_entity.type
_entity.pdbx_description
1 polymer ?
#
loop_
_entity_poly.entity_id
_entity_poly.type
_entity_poly.pdbx_seq_one_letter_code
_entity_poly.pdbx_strand_id
1 'polypeptide(L)'
;TDIILKKYLAGQPKLPKDLAELSKTGEFYLRAITAESAVTYFAEIPVKSANGKSYVRAFLGLTAQDIGPFIPKDIFVFVTNGNRILAVQSPAATEITEIPQCRNEWERFAKKSSDAMEVYRSSGFKNQKASDESVQYEEQGFEAYQRCYDREARNQKFFAFLKKQAQSIVDRLLRN
;
A
#
# COMPACT_ATOMS: atom_id res chain seq x y z
N THR A 1 -1.43 14.24 -23.87
CA THR A 1 -1.49 14.36 -22.39
C THR A 1 -2.94 14.40 -21.96
N ASP A 2 -3.39 13.37 -21.26
CA ASP A 2 -4.78 13.04 -20.86
C ASP A 2 -5.67 14.25 -20.50
N ILE A 3 -6.65 14.57 -21.35
CA ILE A 3 -7.63 15.65 -21.10
C ILE A 3 -8.55 15.28 -19.93
N ILE A 4 -8.89 14.00 -19.77
CA ILE A 4 -9.80 13.53 -18.72
C ILE A 4 -9.11 13.58 -17.35
N LEU A 5 -7.88 13.09 -17.24
CA LEU A 5 -7.08 13.21 -16.02
C LEU A 5 -6.91 14.68 -15.61
N LYS A 6 -6.53 15.55 -16.56
CA LYS A 6 -6.38 16.98 -16.28
C LYS A 6 -7.67 17.60 -15.75
N LYS A 7 -8.83 17.23 -16.29
CA LYS A 7 -10.13 17.72 -15.81
C LYS A 7 -10.46 17.19 -14.41
N TYR A 8 -10.29 15.90 -14.15
CA TYR A 8 -10.52 15.32 -12.83
C TYR A 8 -9.60 15.95 -11.76
N LEU A 9 -8.30 16.04 -12.05
CA LEU A 9 -7.31 16.57 -11.13
C LEU A 9 -7.41 18.09 -10.94
N ALA A 10 -7.95 18.84 -11.91
CA ALA A 10 -8.25 20.25 -11.73
C ALA A 10 -9.26 20.50 -10.59
N GLY A 11 -10.16 19.55 -10.33
CA GLY A 11 -11.10 19.59 -9.21
C GLY A 11 -10.55 18.98 -7.90
N GLN A 12 -9.31 18.47 -7.89
CA GLN A 12 -8.71 17.74 -6.76
C GLN A 12 -7.36 18.35 -6.40
N PRO A 13 -7.30 19.55 -5.79
CA PRO A 13 -6.06 20.30 -5.60
C PRO A 13 -5.03 19.59 -4.68
N LYS A 14 -5.47 18.61 -3.89
CA LYS A 14 -4.62 17.80 -3.01
C LYS A 14 -4.02 16.56 -3.69
N LEU A 15 -4.45 16.20 -4.89
CA LEU A 15 -3.93 15.03 -5.61
C LEU A 15 -2.80 15.43 -6.57
N PRO A 16 -1.75 14.59 -6.72
CA PRO A 16 -0.68 14.85 -7.68
C PRO A 16 -1.19 14.94 -9.12
N LYS A 17 -0.61 15.86 -9.90
CA LYS A 17 -0.91 16.04 -11.33
C LYS A 17 -0.18 15.06 -12.24
N ASP A 18 0.95 14.53 -11.77
CA ASP A 18 1.71 13.50 -12.46
C ASP A 18 1.08 12.12 -12.24
N LEU A 19 1.01 11.32 -13.30
CA LEU A 19 0.39 10.00 -13.28
C LEU A 19 1.15 9.00 -12.41
N ALA A 20 2.48 9.06 -12.44
CA ALA A 20 3.30 8.16 -11.66
C ALA A 20 3.17 8.46 -10.16
N GLU A 21 3.17 9.74 -9.79
CA GLU A 21 2.90 10.19 -8.42
C GLU A 21 1.47 9.85 -7.95
N LEU A 22 0.46 10.12 -8.78
CA LEU A 22 -0.93 9.81 -8.46
C LEU A 22 -1.12 8.31 -8.19
N SER A 23 -0.54 7.45 -9.03
CA SER A 23 -0.64 5.99 -8.90
C SER A 23 0.02 5.42 -7.64
N LYS A 24 0.83 6.21 -6.94
CA LYS A 24 1.45 5.87 -5.65
C LYS A 24 0.67 6.38 -4.46
N THR A 25 -0.30 7.27 -4.67
CA THR A 25 -1.03 7.92 -3.58
C THR A 25 -2.17 7.03 -3.10
N GLY A 26 -2.12 6.56 -1.86
CA GLY A 26 -3.21 5.79 -1.22
C GLY A 26 -4.55 6.51 -1.27
N GLU A 27 -4.56 7.84 -1.10
CA GLU A 27 -5.76 8.70 -1.21
C GLU A 27 -6.52 8.56 -2.54
N PHE A 28 -5.80 8.32 -3.64
CA PHE A 28 -6.47 8.10 -4.92
C PHE A 28 -7.26 6.78 -4.89
N TYR A 29 -6.67 5.70 -4.38
CA TYR A 29 -7.34 4.41 -4.27
C TYR A 29 -8.44 4.41 -3.22
N LEU A 30 -8.26 5.11 -2.10
CA LEU A 30 -9.31 5.36 -1.11
C LEU A 30 -10.54 5.96 -1.82
N ARG A 31 -10.35 7.08 -2.54
CA ARG A 31 -11.45 7.76 -3.25
C ARG A 31 -12.04 6.93 -4.39
N ALA A 32 -11.24 6.12 -5.07
CA ALA A 32 -11.65 5.36 -6.25
C ALA A 32 -12.29 4.01 -5.92
N ILE A 33 -11.94 3.40 -4.78
CA ILE A 33 -12.30 2.01 -4.46
C ILE A 33 -13.07 1.91 -3.13
N THR A 34 -12.58 2.53 -2.06
CA THR A 34 -13.09 2.29 -0.70
C THR A 34 -13.25 3.58 0.11
N ALA A 35 -14.48 3.98 0.44
CA ALA A 35 -14.72 5.21 1.20
C ALA A 35 -14.31 5.13 2.70
N GLU A 36 -14.00 3.95 3.24
CA GLU A 36 -13.95 3.70 4.69
C GLU A 36 -12.63 3.10 5.23
N SER A 37 -11.63 2.85 4.38
CA SER A 37 -10.36 2.22 4.82
C SER A 37 -9.18 2.67 3.96
N ALA A 38 -8.05 2.99 4.60
CA ALA A 38 -6.85 3.43 3.91
C ALA A 38 -6.24 2.28 3.10
N VAL A 39 -5.76 2.59 1.89
CA VAL A 39 -5.03 1.64 1.06
C VAL A 39 -3.54 1.69 1.40
N THR A 40 -3.03 0.59 1.95
CA THR A 40 -1.64 0.45 2.35
C THR A 40 -0.83 -0.27 1.27
N TYR A 41 0.29 0.33 0.89
CA TYR A 41 1.28 -0.27 -0.01
C TYR A 41 2.25 -1.18 0.74
N PHE A 42 2.55 -2.36 0.20
CA PHE A 42 3.56 -3.27 0.74
C PHE A 42 4.68 -3.60 -0.24
N ALA A 43 4.37 -3.93 -1.50
CA ALA A 43 5.39 -4.24 -2.48
C ALA A 43 4.90 -4.01 -3.91
N GLU A 44 5.77 -3.49 -4.77
CA GLU A 44 5.47 -3.32 -6.19
C GLU A 44 5.37 -4.70 -6.86
N ILE A 45 4.36 -4.89 -7.71
CA ILE A 45 4.22 -6.09 -8.55
C ILE A 45 4.52 -5.68 -10.00
N PRO A 46 5.68 -6.10 -10.57
CA PRO A 46 6.04 -5.70 -11.93
C PRO A 46 5.04 -6.22 -12.97
N VAL A 47 4.36 -5.29 -13.64
CA VAL A 47 3.42 -5.56 -14.75
C VAL A 47 3.85 -4.80 -16.00
N LYS A 48 3.40 -5.28 -17.16
CA LYS A 48 3.68 -4.66 -18.46
C LYS A 48 2.40 -4.21 -19.14
N SER A 49 2.50 -3.10 -19.86
CA SER A 49 1.49 -2.64 -20.79
C SER A 49 1.68 -3.37 -22.13
N ALA A 50 0.64 -4.08 -22.61
CA ALA A 50 0.72 -4.89 -23.83
C ALA A 50 1.02 -4.07 -25.09
N ASN A 51 0.62 -2.78 -25.11
CA ASN A 51 0.78 -1.89 -26.26
C ASN A 51 1.87 -0.82 -26.05
N GLY A 52 2.52 -0.78 -24.88
CA GLY A 52 3.52 0.23 -24.50
C GLY A 52 3.01 1.68 -24.42
N LYS A 53 1.73 1.91 -24.70
CA LYS A 53 1.09 3.24 -24.73
C LYS A 53 0.34 3.57 -23.46
N SER A 54 -0.08 2.53 -22.73
CA SER A 54 -0.76 2.68 -21.44
C SER A 54 0.24 2.73 -20.28
N TYR A 55 0.00 3.61 -19.31
CA TYR A 55 0.68 3.56 -18.02
C TYR A 55 -0.03 2.55 -17.13
N VAL A 56 0.75 1.64 -16.54
CA VAL A 56 0.26 0.57 -15.68
C VAL A 56 1.11 0.51 -14.43
N ARG A 57 0.46 0.31 -13.29
CA ARG A 57 1.11 0.07 -12.00
C ARG A 57 0.33 -1.00 -11.25
N ALA A 58 1.02 -1.90 -10.56
CA ALA A 58 0.38 -2.85 -9.67
C ALA A 58 1.19 -3.01 -8.39
N PHE A 59 0.52 -3.22 -7.27
CA PHE A 59 1.18 -3.48 -6.00
C PHE A 59 0.38 -4.43 -5.12
N LEU A 60 1.10 -5.13 -4.28
CA LEU A 60 0.58 -5.90 -3.16
C LEU A 60 0.23 -4.92 -2.03
N GLY A 61 -0.98 -5.04 -1.49
CA GLY A 61 -1.49 -4.15 -0.47
C GLY A 61 -2.58 -4.77 0.41
N LEU A 62 -3.20 -3.93 1.22
CA LEU A 62 -4.43 -4.22 1.95
C LEU A 62 -5.16 -2.91 2.24
N THR A 63 -6.44 -3.01 2.57
CA THR A 63 -7.22 -1.92 3.17
C THR A 63 -7.35 -2.13 4.69
N ALA A 64 -6.99 -1.13 5.49
CA ALA A 64 -7.14 -1.14 6.94
C ALA A 64 -7.42 0.25 7.50
N GLN A 65 -8.01 0.29 8.70
CA GLN A 65 -8.18 1.52 9.49
C GLN A 65 -7.01 1.75 10.45
N ASP A 66 -6.41 0.66 10.92
CA ASP A 66 -5.29 0.68 11.86
C ASP A 66 -3.96 0.33 11.18
N ILE A 67 -2.86 0.58 11.90
CA ILE A 67 -1.53 0.07 11.55
C ILE A 67 -1.23 -1.22 12.30
N GLY A 68 -0.39 -2.08 11.72
CA GLY A 68 -0.03 -3.34 12.35
C GLY A 68 0.72 -4.27 11.42
N PRO A 69 1.17 -5.44 11.93
CA PRO A 69 1.89 -6.45 11.15
C PRO A 69 0.90 -7.28 10.33
N PHE A 70 0.00 -6.62 9.61
CA PHE A 70 -1.00 -7.27 8.79
C PHE A 70 -0.34 -7.91 7.57
N ILE A 71 -0.71 -9.14 7.28
CA ILE A 71 -0.28 -9.79 6.05
C ILE A 71 -1.08 -9.17 4.90
N PRO A 72 -0.44 -8.58 3.88
CA PRO A 72 -1.17 -8.03 2.74
C PRO A 72 -1.86 -9.15 1.98
N LYS A 73 -3.06 -8.87 1.47
CA LYS A 73 -3.97 -9.87 0.90
C LYS A 73 -4.61 -9.45 -0.43
N ASP A 74 -4.36 -8.24 -0.87
CA ASP A 74 -4.98 -7.65 -2.05
C ASP A 74 -3.93 -7.21 -3.08
N ILE A 75 -4.30 -7.30 -4.35
CA ILE A 75 -3.58 -6.70 -5.47
C ILE A 75 -4.34 -5.44 -5.87
N PHE A 76 -3.63 -4.32 -5.88
CA PHE A 76 -4.14 -3.06 -6.42
C PHE A 76 -3.52 -2.83 -7.80
N VAL A 77 -4.34 -2.44 -8.75
CA VAL A 77 -3.93 -2.16 -10.13
C VAL A 77 -4.43 -0.79 -10.53
N PHE A 78 -3.55 0.00 -11.12
CA PHE A 78 -3.83 1.27 -11.76
C PHE A 78 -3.48 1.19 -13.24
N VAL A 79 -4.43 1.54 -14.10
CA VAL A 79 -4.25 1.59 -15.55
C VAL A 79 -4.77 2.91 -16.09
N THR A 80 -4.01 3.53 -16.98
CA THR A 80 -4.52 4.58 -17.88
C THR A 80 -4.08 4.35 -19.31
N ASN A 81 -5.00 4.60 -20.26
CA ASN A 81 -4.78 4.46 -21.69
C ASN A 81 -5.02 5.76 -22.48
N GLY A 82 -5.01 6.92 -21.81
CA GLY A 82 -5.26 8.23 -22.45
C GLY A 82 -6.72 8.68 -22.44
N ASN A 83 -7.66 7.72 -22.28
CA ASN A 83 -9.10 7.97 -22.33
C ASN A 83 -9.83 7.54 -21.05
N ARG A 84 -9.21 6.69 -20.23
CA ARG A 84 -9.79 6.17 -18.99
C ARG A 84 -8.70 5.99 -17.93
N ILE A 85 -9.08 6.17 -16.68
CA ILE A 85 -8.27 5.80 -15.51
C ILE A 85 -9.06 4.73 -14.78
N LEU A 86 -8.44 3.59 -14.53
CA LEU A 86 -9.05 2.46 -13.85
C LEU A 86 -8.19 2.11 -12.63
N ALA A 87 -8.84 2.07 -11.47
CA ALA A 87 -8.27 1.56 -10.23
C ALA A 87 -9.03 0.31 -9.84
N VAL A 88 -8.34 -0.78 -9.56
CA VAL A 88 -8.95 -2.07 -9.20
C VAL A 88 -8.27 -2.61 -7.97
N GLN A 89 -9.08 -3.10 -7.03
CA GLN A 89 -8.66 -3.99 -5.94
C GLN A 89 -9.12 -5.41 -6.27
N SER A 90 -8.25 -6.39 -6.08
CA SER A 90 -8.56 -7.80 -6.28
C SER A 90 -7.90 -8.62 -5.19
N PRO A 91 -8.62 -9.52 -4.49
CA PRO A 91 -8.00 -10.43 -3.54
C PRO A 91 -6.92 -11.29 -4.22
N ALA A 92 -5.81 -11.51 -3.52
CA ALA A 92 -4.77 -12.42 -3.98
C ALA A 92 -5.34 -13.85 -4.11
N ALA A 93 -5.15 -14.47 -5.26
CA ALA A 93 -5.62 -15.83 -5.54
C ALA A 93 -4.71 -16.92 -4.94
N THR A 94 -3.57 -16.52 -4.38
CA THR A 94 -2.63 -17.40 -3.67
C THR A 94 -2.59 -16.97 -2.22
N GLU A 95 -2.37 -17.93 -1.32
CA GLU A 95 -2.05 -17.61 0.07
C GLU A 95 -0.72 -16.83 0.12
N ILE A 96 -0.75 -15.72 0.85
CA ILE A 96 0.43 -14.91 1.15
C ILE A 96 0.81 -15.27 2.57
N THR A 97 1.93 -15.97 2.70
CA THR A 97 2.49 -16.28 4.00
C THR A 97 3.24 -15.08 4.55
N GLU A 98 3.27 -14.96 5.86
CA GLU A 98 4.12 -13.98 6.52
C GLU A 98 5.60 -14.14 6.12
N ILE A 99 6.29 -13.00 6.06
CA ILE A 99 7.75 -12.94 5.91
C ILE A 99 8.35 -12.74 7.31
N PRO A 100 9.01 -13.75 7.91
CA PRO A 100 9.48 -13.67 9.30
C PRO A 100 10.44 -12.50 9.55
N GLN A 101 11.34 -12.21 8.61
CA GLN A 101 12.23 -11.05 8.78
C GLN A 101 11.48 -9.72 8.86
N CYS A 102 10.33 -9.59 8.19
CA CYS A 102 9.53 -8.37 8.27
C CYS A 102 8.77 -8.31 9.58
N ARG A 103 8.20 -9.43 10.07
CA ARG A 103 7.62 -9.48 11.42
C ARG A 103 8.64 -9.05 12.48
N ASN A 104 9.89 -9.47 12.38
CA ASN A 104 10.94 -9.06 13.32
C ASN A 104 11.21 -7.55 13.29
N GLU A 105 11.15 -6.89 12.12
CA GLU A 105 11.26 -5.42 12.04
C GLU A 105 10.11 -4.74 12.80
N TRP A 106 8.88 -5.22 12.65
CA TRP A 106 7.74 -4.73 13.43
C TRP A 106 7.94 -4.93 14.94
N GLU A 107 8.29 -6.16 15.36
CA GLU A 107 8.42 -6.53 16.78
C GLU A 107 9.45 -5.66 17.51
N ARG A 108 10.55 -5.28 16.84
CA ARG A 108 11.57 -4.39 17.42
C ARG A 108 10.98 -3.06 17.87
N PHE A 109 10.07 -2.49 17.09
CA PHE A 109 9.44 -1.22 17.39
C PHE A 109 8.21 -1.40 18.29
N ALA A 110 7.44 -2.47 18.13
CA ALA A 110 6.34 -2.81 19.02
C ALA A 110 6.82 -2.93 20.47
N LYS A 111 8.01 -3.51 20.69
CA LYS A 111 8.64 -3.54 22.01
C LYS A 111 8.91 -2.13 22.56
N LYS A 112 9.47 -1.23 21.75
CA LYS A 112 9.74 0.16 22.17
C LYS A 112 8.44 0.93 22.47
N SER A 113 7.41 0.74 21.65
CA SER A 113 6.08 1.30 21.92
C SER A 113 5.55 0.83 23.27
N SER A 114 5.57 -0.49 23.50
CA SER A 114 5.12 -1.08 24.76
C SER A 114 5.90 -0.55 25.97
N ASP A 115 7.23 -0.45 25.87
CA ASP A 115 8.09 0.05 26.95
C ASP A 115 7.76 1.54 27.25
N ALA A 116 7.53 2.38 26.23
CA ALA A 116 7.13 3.78 26.39
C ALA A 116 5.72 3.93 26.98
N MET A 117 4.76 3.12 26.53
CA MET A 117 3.40 3.09 27.08
C MET A 117 3.40 2.69 28.56
N GLU A 118 4.29 1.80 28.99
CA GLU A 118 4.44 1.44 30.41
C GLU A 118 4.97 2.62 31.24
N VAL A 119 5.92 3.40 30.71
CA VAL A 119 6.36 4.66 31.34
C VAL A 119 5.21 5.65 31.46
N TYR A 120 4.36 5.77 30.43
CA TYR A 120 3.19 6.63 30.48
C TYR A 120 2.20 6.17 31.55
N ARG A 121 1.87 4.87 31.62
CA ARG A 121 0.98 4.29 32.62
C ARG A 121 1.50 4.45 34.05
N SER A 122 2.77 4.09 34.29
CA SER A 122 3.40 4.19 35.61
C SER A 122 3.52 5.63 36.12
N SER A 123 3.55 6.62 35.22
CA SER A 123 3.48 8.04 35.57
C SER A 123 2.07 8.52 36.00
N GLY A 124 1.08 7.63 36.02
CA GLY A 124 -0.33 8.00 36.21
C GLY A 124 -0.87 8.84 35.05
N PHE A 125 -0.43 8.52 33.82
CA PHE A 125 -0.81 9.22 32.58
C PHE A 125 -0.38 10.69 32.50
N LYS A 126 0.71 11.06 33.19
CA LYS A 126 1.23 12.44 33.22
C LYS A 126 2.40 12.68 32.28
N ASN A 127 3.14 11.62 31.94
CA ASN A 127 4.28 11.72 31.04
C ASN A 127 3.84 11.68 29.57
N GLN A 128 3.33 12.80 29.07
CA GLN A 128 2.84 12.90 27.69
C GLN A 128 3.89 12.49 26.65
N LYS A 129 5.17 12.82 26.91
CA LYS A 129 6.27 12.43 26.04
C LYS A 129 6.33 10.91 25.83
N ALA A 130 6.10 10.12 26.88
CA ALA A 130 6.09 8.67 26.78
C ALA A 130 4.88 8.14 25.98
N SER A 131 3.74 8.82 26.04
CA SER A 131 2.59 8.53 25.17
C SER A 131 2.93 8.82 23.71
N ASP A 132 3.51 9.99 23.42
CA ASP A 132 3.86 10.40 22.06
C ASP A 132 4.94 9.47 21.45
N GLU A 133 5.95 9.09 22.26
CA GLU A 133 6.97 8.12 21.87
C GLU A 133 6.37 6.75 21.53
N SER A 134 5.36 6.29 22.30
CA SER A 134 4.68 5.02 22.00
C SER A 134 4.04 5.04 20.62
N VAL A 135 3.24 6.07 20.32
CA VAL A 135 2.61 6.25 19.00
C VAL A 135 3.67 6.32 17.89
N GLN A 136 4.71 7.13 18.10
CA GLN A 136 5.80 7.28 17.13
C GLN A 136 6.50 5.94 16.85
N TYR A 137 6.72 5.10 17.85
CA TYR A 137 7.33 3.79 17.63
C TYR A 137 6.41 2.85 16.85
N GLU A 138 5.10 2.89 17.04
CA GLU A 138 4.18 2.07 16.22
C GLU A 138 4.22 2.48 14.75
N GLU A 139 4.18 3.78 14.47
CA GLU A 139 4.31 4.31 13.11
C GLU A 139 5.64 3.88 12.47
N GLN A 140 6.75 4.05 13.19
CA GLN A 140 8.07 3.62 12.71
C GLN A 140 8.15 2.10 12.47
N GLY A 141 7.49 1.32 13.33
CA GLY A 141 7.39 -0.12 13.18
C GLY A 141 6.64 -0.52 11.92
N PHE A 142 5.51 0.13 11.66
CA PHE A 142 4.72 -0.11 10.47
C PHE A 142 5.48 0.25 9.19
N GLU A 143 6.14 1.41 9.16
CA GLU A 143 6.97 1.79 8.03
C GLU A 143 8.13 0.82 7.79
N ALA A 144 8.79 0.36 8.86
CA ALA A 144 9.88 -0.61 8.75
C ALA A 144 9.38 -1.95 8.20
N TYR A 145 8.21 -2.39 8.66
CA TYR A 145 7.50 -3.57 8.16
C TYR A 145 7.18 -3.45 6.66
N GLN A 146 6.61 -2.31 6.22
CA GLN A 146 6.32 -2.05 4.81
C GLN A 146 7.60 -2.03 3.95
N ARG A 147 8.66 -1.33 4.39
CA ARG A 147 9.95 -1.28 3.68
C ARG A 147 10.61 -2.66 3.58
N CYS A 148 10.43 -3.51 4.59
CA CYS A 148 10.89 -4.89 4.52
C CYS A 148 10.11 -5.68 3.46
N TYR A 149 8.77 -5.59 3.44
CA TYR A 149 7.96 -6.27 2.43
C TYR A 149 8.35 -5.84 1.00
N ASP A 150 8.57 -4.56 0.76
CA ASP A 150 8.93 -4.03 -0.57
C ASP A 150 10.22 -4.68 -1.11
N ARG A 151 11.18 -4.94 -0.21
CA ARG A 151 12.43 -5.61 -0.55
C ARG A 151 12.28 -7.13 -0.67
N GLU A 152 11.56 -7.74 0.26
CA GLU A 152 11.61 -9.19 0.48
C GLU A 152 10.51 -9.97 -0.23
N ALA A 153 9.36 -9.34 -0.53
CA ALA A 153 8.22 -10.01 -1.15
C ALA A 153 8.60 -10.67 -2.48
N ARG A 154 9.44 -10.01 -3.29
CA ARG A 154 9.89 -10.54 -4.59
C ARG A 154 10.68 -11.84 -4.51
N ASN A 155 11.25 -12.14 -3.35
CA ASN A 155 12.02 -13.36 -3.09
C ASN A 155 11.13 -14.51 -2.60
N GLN A 156 9.85 -14.23 -2.31
CA GLN A 156 8.91 -15.22 -1.79
C GLN A 156 8.25 -16.04 -2.89
N LYS A 157 7.90 -17.28 -2.56
CA LYS A 157 7.26 -18.23 -3.51
C LYS A 157 5.93 -17.71 -4.06
N PHE A 158 5.13 -17.03 -3.24
CA PHE A 158 3.83 -16.50 -3.65
C PHE A 158 3.95 -15.42 -4.74
N PHE A 159 5.08 -14.73 -4.84
CA PHE A 159 5.22 -13.53 -5.67
C PHE A 159 5.08 -13.80 -7.16
N ALA A 160 5.54 -14.98 -7.62
CA ALA A 160 5.37 -15.38 -9.01
C ALA A 160 3.89 -15.53 -9.41
N PHE A 161 3.03 -15.99 -8.49
CA PHE A 161 1.59 -16.11 -8.71
C PHE A 161 0.92 -14.73 -8.70
N LEU A 162 1.31 -13.85 -7.75
CA LEU A 162 0.82 -12.47 -7.72
C LEU A 162 1.14 -11.73 -9.02
N LYS A 163 2.36 -11.88 -9.53
CA LYS A 163 2.77 -11.28 -10.81
C LYS A 163 1.90 -11.76 -11.98
N LYS A 164 1.63 -13.06 -12.06
CA LYS A 164 0.75 -13.63 -13.10
C LYS A 164 -0.68 -13.09 -12.97
N GLN A 165 -1.22 -13.02 -11.76
CA GLN A 165 -2.56 -12.51 -11.51
C GLN A 165 -2.66 -11.02 -11.88
N ALA A 166 -1.73 -10.19 -11.39
CA ALA A 166 -1.70 -8.77 -11.69
C ALA A 166 -1.59 -8.50 -13.19
N GLN A 167 -0.73 -9.24 -13.92
CA GLN A 167 -0.64 -9.13 -15.37
C GLN A 167 -1.98 -9.51 -16.05
N SER A 168 -2.64 -10.57 -15.60
CA SER A 168 -3.95 -10.95 -16.15
C SER A 168 -5.01 -9.86 -15.94
N ILE A 169 -5.01 -9.19 -14.78
CA ILE A 169 -5.90 -8.05 -14.51
C ILE A 169 -5.60 -6.92 -15.50
N VAL A 170 -4.33 -6.52 -15.63
CA VAL A 170 -3.91 -5.46 -16.58
C VAL A 170 -4.32 -5.81 -18.01
N ASP A 171 -4.07 -7.05 -18.46
CA ASP A 171 -4.41 -7.49 -19.81
C ASP A 171 -5.92 -7.47 -20.07
N ARG A 172 -6.77 -7.71 -19.06
CA ARG A 172 -8.23 -7.59 -19.16
C ARG A 172 -8.66 -6.12 -19.24
N LEU A 173 -8.09 -5.27 -18.40
CA LEU A 173 -8.41 -3.83 -18.39
C LEU A 173 -7.98 -3.11 -19.67
N LEU A 174 -6.91 -3.57 -20.33
CA LEU A 174 -6.43 -2.98 -21.59
C LEU A 174 -7.10 -3.53 -22.86
N ARG A 175 -7.85 -4.63 -22.77
CA ARG A 175 -8.61 -5.19 -23.89
C ARG A 175 -9.99 -4.54 -24.08
N ASN A 176 -10.49 -3.82 -23.07
CA ASN A 176 -11.82 -3.20 -23.00
C ASN A 176 -11.75 -1.66 -23.03
#